data_AF-B1WXW0-F1
#
_entry.id   AF-B1WXW0-F1
#
_cell.length_a   1.000
_cell.length_b   1.000
_cell.length_c   1.000
_cell.angle_alpha   90.00
_cell.angle_beta   90.00
_cell.angle_gamma   90.00
#
_symmetry.space_group_name_H-M   'P 1'
#
loop_
_entity.id
_entity.type
_entity.pdbx_description
1 polymer ?
#
loop_
_entity_poly.entity_id
_entity_poly.type
_entity_poly.pdbx_seq_one_letter_code
_entity_poly.pdbx_strand_id
1 'polypeptide(L)'
;MMLNIQNTIDYFSSDYHKSFFPLSTNEIVIKNSGEELYKYIYEKLLKNDDAQEYNFLPQIRCYSAKHDMHLRSTFKLDPVAEFFIYDLVYRNRKYFRKDFNENRRSFGHTFKQGKPVSLALAYREFKKSVTEANHDYKYCLKLDISAYFNSIYHHDLVQWFKRILQEQQGSKDPEHLGKFLRQINSGRSVDCLPKGIHPCKVIGSEFLKFIDNSMQLKCDLLLRFMDDIYIFANKNRVINHDFLWIQQRAGEQGLNINSSKTKYGDLGIIEVSGKIEEVRKQLLRMRTEMISDYYESEEESHDLTLSNEQEEYLYHLLNNPELEEADADLILTFMKENVKDVLENIKIFLYKFPNLIKKIYYYSTFVENKSDLLEIISEFLDEAEIVTEEQLFWITKIVEDYLPTTGKYSYLLIKIYEHKNSSKISKSKILEIPENRFGMPDLRYDHLKEGKADWLSWSSAVGSRCLPKSQRNSILSYFGNVSPINYLIAETVKKL
;
A
#
# COMPACT_ATOMS: atom_id res chain seq x y z
N MET A 1 -13.37 5.28 -27.91
CA MET A 1 -14.13 4.50 -26.90
C MET A 1 -13.92 5.24 -25.58
N MET A 2 -14.88 6.09 -25.16
CA MET A 2 -14.80 6.75 -23.86
C MET A 2 -14.81 5.65 -22.81
N LEU A 3 -13.65 5.38 -22.20
CA LEU A 3 -13.63 4.60 -20.98
C LEU A 3 -14.51 5.31 -19.97
N ASN A 4 -15.39 4.57 -19.31
CA ASN A 4 -16.19 5.13 -18.25
C ASN A 4 -15.24 5.55 -17.11
N ILE A 5 -14.96 6.84 -17.00
CA ILE A 5 -14.11 7.47 -15.97
C ILE A 5 -14.55 7.02 -14.58
N GLN A 6 -15.84 6.75 -14.40
CA GLN A 6 -16.39 6.18 -13.18
C GLN A 6 -15.70 4.88 -12.78
N ASN A 7 -15.41 3.98 -13.73
CA ASN A 7 -14.75 2.72 -13.40
C ASN A 7 -13.33 2.92 -12.84
N THR A 8 -12.62 3.94 -13.32
CA THR A 8 -11.29 4.30 -12.80
C THR A 8 -11.42 4.86 -11.39
N ILE A 9 -12.42 5.70 -11.13
CA ILE A 9 -12.73 6.24 -9.80
C ILE A 9 -13.12 5.12 -8.82
N ASP A 10 -13.95 4.17 -9.26
CA ASP A 10 -14.38 3.02 -8.45
C ASP A 10 -13.20 2.11 -8.12
N TYR A 11 -12.34 1.84 -9.11
CA TYR A 11 -11.13 1.05 -8.91
C TYR A 11 -10.17 1.73 -7.94
N PHE A 12 -9.93 3.04 -8.08
CA PHE A 12 -9.16 3.83 -7.11
C PHE A 12 -9.76 3.75 -5.71
N SER A 13 -11.07 3.99 -5.59
CA SER A 13 -11.76 4.03 -4.30
C SER A 13 -11.68 2.69 -3.56
N SER A 14 -11.74 1.58 -4.30
CA SER A 14 -11.65 0.21 -3.73
C SER A 14 -10.26 -0.15 -3.16
N ASP A 15 -9.21 0.59 -3.54
CA ASP A 15 -7.83 0.34 -3.10
C ASP A 15 -7.25 1.46 -2.23
N TYR A 16 -7.84 2.66 -2.24
CA TYR A 16 -7.34 3.85 -1.57
C TYR A 16 -6.96 3.61 -0.10
N HIS A 17 -7.87 3.05 0.70
CA HIS A 17 -7.63 2.76 2.12
C HIS A 17 -6.56 1.69 2.35
N LYS A 18 -6.21 0.89 1.33
CA LYS A 18 -5.18 -0.17 1.41
C LYS A 18 -3.77 0.38 1.21
N SER A 19 -3.63 1.59 0.67
CA SER A 19 -2.33 2.25 0.48
C SER A 19 -1.61 2.52 1.81
N PHE A 20 -0.30 2.77 1.74
CA PHE A 20 0.52 3.09 2.92
C PHE A 20 0.22 4.48 3.48
N PHE A 21 -0.05 5.46 2.60
CA PHE A 21 -0.27 6.87 2.94
C PHE A 21 -1.53 7.41 2.22
N PRO A 22 -2.75 7.01 2.65
CA PRO A 22 -4.01 7.50 2.09
C PRO A 22 -4.27 8.96 2.48
N LEU A 23 -3.80 9.90 1.64
CA LEU A 23 -4.13 11.32 1.76
C LEU A 23 -5.48 11.61 1.10
N SER A 24 -6.42 12.17 1.88
CA SER A 24 -7.76 12.58 1.44
C SER A 24 -7.71 13.60 0.31
N THR A 25 -6.59 14.32 0.18
CA THR A 25 -6.30 15.17 -0.98
C THR A 25 -6.49 14.43 -2.31
N ASN A 26 -5.95 13.22 -2.45
CA ASN A 26 -6.10 12.42 -3.68
C ASN A 26 -7.55 11.98 -3.85
N GLU A 27 -8.15 11.45 -2.79
CA GLU A 27 -9.51 10.94 -2.83
C GLU A 27 -10.52 12.01 -3.24
N ILE A 28 -10.44 13.19 -2.60
CA ILE A 28 -11.33 14.31 -2.88
C ILE A 28 -11.16 14.78 -4.32
N VAL A 29 -9.92 14.95 -4.81
CA VAL A 29 -9.67 15.45 -6.17
C VAL A 29 -10.12 14.42 -7.22
N ILE A 30 -9.79 13.14 -7.02
CA ILE A 30 -10.14 12.08 -7.97
C ILE A 30 -11.65 11.86 -8.04
N LYS A 31 -12.35 11.80 -6.89
CA LYS A 31 -13.80 11.58 -6.84
C LYS A 31 -14.60 12.77 -7.41
N ASN A 32 -14.12 14.00 -7.22
CA ASN A 32 -14.89 15.20 -7.58
C ASN A 32 -14.42 15.88 -8.88
N SER A 33 -13.31 15.43 -9.49
CA SER A 33 -12.77 16.04 -10.71
C SER A 33 -12.09 15.03 -11.65
N GLY A 34 -12.59 13.79 -11.67
CA GLY A 34 -12.08 12.72 -12.54
C GLY A 34 -12.15 13.05 -14.03
N GLU A 35 -13.18 13.78 -14.49
CA GLU A 35 -13.28 14.22 -15.88
C GLU A 35 -12.23 15.27 -16.24
N GLU A 36 -12.03 16.26 -15.38
CA GLU A 36 -11.02 17.29 -15.56
C GLU A 36 -9.61 16.71 -15.48
N LEU A 37 -9.37 15.75 -14.58
CA LEU A 37 -8.13 14.97 -14.52
C LEU A 37 -7.88 14.24 -15.84
N TYR A 38 -8.88 13.51 -16.34
CA TYR A 38 -8.76 12.78 -17.60
C TYR A 38 -8.42 13.72 -18.77
N LYS A 39 -9.14 14.84 -18.90
CA LYS A 39 -8.86 15.85 -19.94
C LYS A 39 -7.46 16.44 -19.78
N TYR A 40 -7.07 16.82 -18.57
CA TYR A 40 -5.73 17.34 -18.30
C TYR A 40 -4.64 16.34 -18.72
N ILE A 41 -4.78 15.06 -18.35
CA ILE A 41 -3.80 14.02 -18.64
C ILE A 41 -3.75 13.72 -20.15
N TYR A 42 -4.89 13.40 -20.76
CA TYR A 42 -4.91 12.85 -22.12
C TYR A 42 -5.02 13.88 -23.23
N GLU A 43 -5.47 15.10 -22.93
CA GLU A 43 -5.58 16.17 -23.93
C GLU A 43 -4.45 17.19 -23.83
N LYS A 44 -3.77 17.29 -22.68
CA LYS A 44 -2.65 18.24 -22.48
C LYS A 44 -1.33 17.52 -22.19
N LEU A 45 -1.25 16.80 -21.06
CA LEU A 45 0.01 16.22 -20.56
C LEU A 45 0.63 15.20 -21.51
N LEU A 46 -0.17 14.26 -22.03
CA LEU A 46 0.33 13.17 -22.87
C LEU A 46 0.41 13.50 -24.36
N LYS A 47 -0.24 14.58 -24.82
CA LYS A 47 -0.17 15.01 -26.24
C LYS A 47 1.04 15.88 -26.55
N ASN A 48 1.53 16.63 -25.56
CA ASN A 48 2.60 17.59 -25.76
C ASN A 48 3.92 17.02 -25.22
N ASP A 49 4.73 16.41 -26.09
CA ASP A 49 6.07 15.97 -25.71
C ASP A 49 7.09 17.12 -25.68
N ASP A 50 6.80 18.24 -26.36
CA ASP A 50 7.70 19.39 -26.48
C ASP A 50 7.33 20.58 -25.56
N ALA A 51 6.16 20.55 -24.90
CA ALA A 51 5.76 21.65 -24.01
C ALA A 51 6.29 21.42 -22.59
N GLN A 52 7.24 22.24 -22.16
CA GLN A 52 7.78 22.23 -20.78
C GLN A 52 6.68 22.43 -19.72
N GLU A 53 5.55 23.04 -20.09
CA GLU A 53 4.44 23.40 -19.22
C GLU A 53 3.63 22.20 -18.68
N TYR A 54 3.58 21.07 -19.40
CA TYR A 54 2.71 19.94 -19.04
C TYR A 54 3.50 18.64 -18.92
N ASN A 55 3.94 18.33 -17.69
CA ASN A 55 4.66 17.11 -17.36
C ASN A 55 4.12 16.51 -16.06
N PHE A 56 4.29 15.19 -15.87
CA PHE A 56 4.12 14.62 -14.53
C PHE A 56 5.17 15.25 -13.61
N LEU A 57 4.76 15.60 -12.39
CA LEU A 57 5.69 16.12 -11.41
C LEU A 57 6.57 15.00 -10.85
N PRO A 58 7.80 15.30 -10.44
CA PRO A 58 8.56 14.44 -9.54
C PRO A 58 7.77 14.18 -8.26
N GLN A 59 7.69 12.91 -7.85
CA GLN A 59 6.90 12.49 -6.70
C GLN A 59 7.76 12.41 -5.45
N ILE A 60 7.15 12.69 -4.29
CA ILE A 60 7.86 12.62 -3.01
C ILE A 60 8.09 11.17 -2.62
N ARG A 61 9.33 10.86 -2.23
CA ARG A 61 9.70 9.58 -1.63
C ARG A 61 9.33 9.57 -0.16
N CYS A 62 8.63 8.52 0.27
CA CYS A 62 8.27 8.27 1.65
C CYS A 62 8.66 6.85 2.07
N TYR A 63 8.63 6.59 3.37
CA TYR A 63 9.14 5.37 3.98
C TYR A 63 8.08 4.74 4.89
N SER A 64 7.60 3.56 4.49
CA SER A 64 6.79 2.70 5.39
C SER A 64 7.72 1.83 6.23
N ALA A 65 7.36 1.60 7.48
CA ALA A 65 8.05 0.71 8.39
C ALA A 65 7.85 -0.76 7.97
N LYS A 66 8.87 -1.55 8.22
CA LYS A 66 8.89 -3.01 8.16
C LYS A 66 9.33 -3.55 9.51
N HIS A 67 9.27 -4.87 9.65
CA HIS A 67 9.87 -5.60 10.76
C HIS A 67 11.30 -5.14 11.06
N ASP A 68 11.70 -5.22 12.33
CA ASP A 68 13.03 -4.88 12.84
C ASP A 68 13.52 -3.48 12.45
N MET A 69 12.63 -2.48 12.49
CA MET A 69 12.93 -1.08 12.15
C MET A 69 13.42 -0.85 10.71
N HIS A 70 13.30 -1.86 9.83
CA HIS A 70 13.62 -1.68 8.42
C HIS A 70 12.63 -0.75 7.74
N LEU A 71 13.07 -0.05 6.68
CA LEU A 71 12.22 0.84 5.91
C LEU A 71 11.95 0.31 4.50
N ARG A 72 10.73 0.53 4.02
CA ARG A 72 10.31 0.34 2.65
C ARG A 72 10.11 1.71 2.01
N SER A 73 11.03 2.09 1.13
CA SER A 73 10.84 3.29 0.29
C SER A 73 9.69 3.10 -0.70
N THR A 74 8.93 4.15 -0.95
CA THR A 74 7.90 4.24 -1.98
C THR A 74 7.71 5.70 -2.40
N PHE A 75 6.83 5.96 -3.37
CA PHE A 75 6.39 7.31 -3.73
C PHE A 75 4.97 7.57 -3.24
N LYS A 76 4.73 8.78 -2.73
CA LYS A 76 3.36 9.29 -2.59
C LYS A 76 3.01 10.08 -3.86
N LEU A 77 2.16 9.47 -4.68
CA LEU A 77 1.68 10.00 -5.96
C LEU A 77 0.67 11.13 -5.76
N ASP A 78 0.84 12.23 -6.48
CA ASP A 78 -0.13 13.32 -6.58
C ASP A 78 -1.43 12.86 -7.28
N PRO A 79 -2.54 13.62 -7.18
CA PRO A 79 -3.82 13.18 -7.74
C PRO A 79 -3.79 12.89 -9.26
N VAL A 80 -2.97 13.60 -10.03
CA VAL A 80 -2.81 13.37 -11.48
C VAL A 80 -2.06 12.08 -11.74
N ALA A 81 -0.91 11.91 -11.09
CA ALA A 81 -0.07 10.73 -11.24
C ALA A 81 -0.79 9.46 -10.77
N GLU A 82 -1.51 9.54 -9.65
CA GLU A 82 -2.29 8.44 -9.10
C GLU A 82 -3.47 8.10 -10.02
N PHE A 83 -4.27 9.07 -10.46
CA PHE A 83 -5.35 8.81 -11.42
C PHE A 83 -4.85 8.13 -12.70
N PHE A 84 -3.74 8.61 -13.28
CA PHE A 84 -3.18 8.06 -14.51
C PHE A 84 -2.84 6.57 -14.38
N ILE A 85 -2.15 6.15 -13.31
CA ILE A 85 -1.70 4.76 -13.19
C ILE A 85 -2.87 3.80 -12.92
N TYR A 86 -3.89 4.25 -12.17
CA TYR A 86 -5.12 3.48 -12.00
C TYR A 86 -5.87 3.33 -13.31
N ASP A 87 -6.02 4.42 -14.08
CA ASP A 87 -6.68 4.41 -15.38
C ASP A 87 -5.95 3.51 -16.39
N LEU A 88 -4.62 3.69 -16.51
CA LEU A 88 -3.75 2.93 -17.41
C LEU A 88 -3.87 1.42 -17.20
N VAL A 89 -3.83 0.99 -15.95
CA VAL A 89 -3.94 -0.44 -15.60
C VAL A 89 -5.37 -0.91 -15.82
N TYR A 90 -6.37 -0.17 -15.36
CA TYR A 90 -7.76 -0.60 -15.48
C TYR A 90 -8.20 -0.73 -16.94
N ARG A 91 -7.87 0.23 -17.81
CA ARG A 91 -8.25 0.15 -19.23
C ARG A 91 -7.56 -0.97 -19.99
N ASN A 92 -6.34 -1.30 -19.59
CA ASN A 92 -5.57 -2.40 -20.17
C ASN A 92 -5.78 -3.73 -19.44
N ARG A 93 -6.70 -3.81 -18.46
CA ARG A 93 -6.84 -4.96 -17.55
C ARG A 93 -7.03 -6.32 -18.23
N LYS A 94 -7.65 -6.34 -19.42
CA LYS A 94 -7.87 -7.55 -20.22
C LYS A 94 -6.58 -8.15 -20.81
N TYR A 95 -5.51 -7.36 -20.90
CA TYR A 95 -4.22 -7.78 -21.46
C TYR A 95 -3.28 -8.34 -20.39
N PHE A 96 -3.58 -8.18 -19.10
CA PHE A 96 -2.94 -8.95 -18.04
C PHE A 96 -3.49 -10.37 -18.10
N ARG A 97 -2.71 -11.26 -18.71
CA ARG A 97 -3.17 -12.59 -19.12
C ARG A 97 -3.27 -13.52 -17.92
N LYS A 98 -4.24 -14.44 -17.94
CA LYS A 98 -4.21 -15.58 -17.02
C LYS A 98 -3.01 -16.48 -17.33
N ASP A 99 -2.62 -17.28 -16.36
CA ASP A 99 -1.65 -18.34 -16.60
C ASP A 99 -2.20 -19.31 -17.65
N PHE A 100 -1.34 -19.74 -18.57
CA PHE A 100 -1.74 -20.66 -19.66
C PHE A 100 -1.43 -22.12 -19.34
N ASN A 101 -0.77 -22.40 -18.23
CA ASN A 101 -0.38 -23.74 -17.80
C ASN A 101 -0.80 -23.96 -16.35
N GLU A 102 -1.57 -25.01 -16.10
CA GLU A 102 -2.04 -25.37 -14.75
C GLU A 102 -0.88 -25.67 -13.78
N ASN A 103 0.29 -26.03 -14.31
CA ASN A 103 1.51 -26.28 -13.54
C ASN A 103 2.41 -25.05 -13.37
N ARG A 104 1.99 -23.87 -13.85
CA ARG A 104 2.69 -22.59 -13.70
C ARG A 104 1.69 -21.55 -13.23
N ARG A 105 1.50 -21.44 -11.91
CA ARG A 105 0.43 -20.63 -11.33
C ARG A 105 0.97 -19.40 -10.62
N SER A 106 0.45 -18.24 -10.99
CA SER A 106 0.66 -16.97 -10.31
C SER A 106 -0.60 -16.57 -9.56
N PHE A 107 -0.44 -16.16 -8.30
CA PHE A 107 -1.52 -15.82 -7.40
C PHE A 107 -1.47 -14.34 -7.04
N GLY A 108 -2.65 -13.76 -6.83
CA GLY A 108 -2.83 -12.37 -6.38
C GLY A 108 -2.58 -11.34 -7.48
N HIS A 109 -2.92 -10.09 -7.17
CA HIS A 109 -2.64 -8.92 -8.02
C HIS A 109 -3.03 -9.09 -9.50
N THR A 110 -4.24 -9.56 -9.74
CA THR A 110 -4.80 -9.75 -11.09
C THR A 110 -6.26 -9.29 -11.14
N PHE A 111 -6.87 -9.37 -12.32
CA PHE A 111 -8.28 -9.07 -12.55
C PHE A 111 -9.07 -10.32 -12.87
N LYS A 112 -10.25 -10.48 -12.24
CA LYS A 112 -11.24 -11.51 -12.56
C LYS A 112 -12.57 -10.83 -12.84
N GLN A 113 -13.16 -11.14 -14.00
CA GLN A 113 -14.43 -10.53 -14.45
C GLN A 113 -14.41 -8.99 -14.41
N GLY A 114 -13.24 -8.40 -14.72
CA GLY A 114 -13.05 -6.95 -14.75
C GLY A 114 -12.84 -6.28 -13.39
N LYS A 115 -12.88 -7.02 -12.29
CA LYS A 115 -12.61 -6.52 -10.92
C LYS A 115 -11.27 -7.05 -10.39
N PRO A 116 -10.57 -6.30 -9.53
CA PRO A 116 -9.41 -6.83 -8.79
C PRO A 116 -9.76 -8.10 -8.03
N VAL A 117 -8.86 -9.08 -8.01
CA VAL A 117 -9.03 -10.28 -7.18
C VAL A 117 -8.68 -9.94 -5.73
N SER A 118 -9.51 -10.41 -4.79
CA SER A 118 -9.24 -10.35 -3.36
C SER A 118 -7.87 -10.93 -3.03
N LEU A 119 -7.02 -10.13 -2.39
CA LEU A 119 -5.67 -10.55 -2.03
C LEU A 119 -5.67 -11.63 -0.96
N ALA A 120 -6.62 -11.56 -0.04
CA ALA A 120 -6.80 -12.55 1.01
C ALA A 120 -7.15 -13.91 0.42
N LEU A 121 -8.16 -13.96 -0.46
CA LEU A 121 -8.55 -15.19 -1.14
C LEU A 121 -7.40 -15.76 -1.97
N ALA A 122 -6.72 -14.92 -2.75
CA ALA A 122 -5.59 -15.36 -3.56
C ALA A 122 -4.42 -15.89 -2.71
N TYR A 123 -4.12 -15.25 -1.58
CA TYR A 123 -3.07 -15.71 -0.67
C TYR A 123 -3.44 -17.04 0.00
N ARG A 124 -4.71 -17.20 0.40
CA ARG A 124 -5.23 -18.45 0.94
C ARG A 124 -5.12 -19.59 -0.07
N GLU A 125 -5.53 -19.37 -1.31
CA GLU A 125 -5.41 -20.34 -2.40
C GLU A 125 -3.93 -20.69 -2.68
N PHE A 126 -3.05 -19.71 -2.64
CA PHE A 126 -1.61 -19.91 -2.79
C PHE A 126 -1.06 -20.82 -1.68
N LYS A 127 -1.34 -20.51 -0.41
CA LYS A 127 -0.87 -21.30 0.73
C LYS A 127 -1.41 -22.72 0.75
N LYS A 128 -2.69 -22.89 0.39
CA LYS A 128 -3.28 -24.21 0.19
C LYS A 128 -2.53 -25.00 -0.89
N SER A 129 -2.31 -24.38 -2.06
CA SER A 129 -1.60 -25.03 -3.18
C SER A 129 -0.16 -25.40 -2.83
N VAL A 130 0.56 -24.55 -2.07
CA VAL A 130 1.91 -24.84 -1.57
C VAL A 130 1.90 -26.03 -0.62
N THR A 131 0.90 -26.09 0.28
CA THR A 131 0.76 -27.19 1.24
C THR A 131 0.50 -28.52 0.53
N GLU A 132 -0.43 -28.55 -0.41
CA GLU A 132 -0.74 -29.74 -1.23
C GLU A 132 0.51 -30.19 -2.01
N ALA A 133 1.21 -29.25 -2.66
CA ALA A 133 2.42 -29.56 -3.41
C ALA A 133 3.58 -30.10 -2.55
N ASN A 134 3.73 -29.66 -1.30
CA ASN A 134 4.72 -30.23 -0.37
C ASN A 134 4.44 -31.72 -0.08
N HIS A 135 3.17 -32.16 -0.12
CA HIS A 135 2.80 -33.56 0.06
C HIS A 135 3.03 -34.38 -1.23
N ASP A 136 2.75 -33.78 -2.39
CA ASP A 136 2.77 -34.48 -3.68
C ASP A 136 4.16 -34.61 -4.29
N TYR A 137 5.12 -33.77 -3.90
CA TYR A 137 6.45 -33.71 -4.50
C TYR A 137 7.58 -33.93 -3.50
N LYS A 138 8.57 -34.73 -3.90
CA LYS A 138 9.72 -35.06 -3.04
C LYS A 138 10.65 -33.89 -2.73
N TYR A 139 10.74 -32.90 -3.61
CA TYR A 139 11.64 -31.75 -3.45
C TYR A 139 10.92 -30.43 -3.72
N CYS A 140 11.17 -29.46 -2.86
CA CYS A 140 10.71 -28.08 -2.98
C CYS A 140 11.89 -27.10 -2.84
N LEU A 141 11.79 -25.96 -3.51
CA LEU A 141 12.64 -24.79 -3.31
C LEU A 141 11.78 -23.53 -3.27
N LYS A 142 11.93 -22.76 -2.19
CA LYS A 142 11.42 -21.38 -2.09
C LYS A 142 12.50 -20.38 -2.43
N LEU A 143 12.13 -19.39 -3.23
CA LEU A 143 12.93 -18.24 -3.64
C LEU A 143 12.19 -16.93 -3.31
N ASP A 144 12.96 -15.87 -3.05
CA ASP A 144 12.48 -14.49 -2.85
C ASP A 144 13.38 -13.56 -3.67
N ILE A 145 12.81 -12.54 -4.32
CA ILE A 145 13.58 -11.54 -5.08
C ILE A 145 13.92 -10.35 -4.18
N SER A 146 15.21 -10.13 -3.96
CA SER A 146 15.73 -9.05 -3.13
C SER A 146 15.26 -7.68 -3.62
N ALA A 147 14.61 -6.94 -2.73
CA ALA A 147 14.15 -5.57 -2.97
C ALA A 147 13.38 -5.40 -4.30
N TYR A 148 12.61 -6.42 -4.70
CA TYR A 148 12.03 -6.57 -6.04
C TYR A 148 11.57 -5.26 -6.70
N PHE A 149 10.60 -4.55 -6.12
CA PHE A 149 10.08 -3.29 -6.67
C PHE A 149 11.13 -2.18 -6.83
N ASN A 150 12.15 -2.12 -5.96
CA ASN A 150 13.23 -1.14 -6.07
C ASN A 150 14.22 -1.47 -7.19
N SER A 151 14.28 -2.74 -7.61
CA SER A 151 15.25 -3.21 -8.61
C SER A 151 14.71 -3.18 -10.03
N ILE A 152 13.39 -3.03 -10.22
CA ILE A 152 12.77 -3.00 -11.54
C ILE A 152 13.32 -1.82 -12.36
N TYR A 153 13.85 -2.15 -13.54
CA TYR A 153 14.33 -1.19 -14.52
C TYR A 153 13.21 -0.74 -15.44
N HIS A 154 13.08 0.57 -15.61
CA HIS A 154 11.92 1.17 -16.28
C HIS A 154 11.83 0.83 -17.78
N HIS A 155 12.95 0.61 -18.49
CA HIS A 155 12.92 0.29 -19.92
C HIS A 155 12.47 -1.15 -20.16
N ASP A 156 12.88 -2.08 -19.29
CA ASP A 156 12.44 -3.47 -19.35
C ASP A 156 10.93 -3.54 -19.10
N LEU A 157 10.44 -2.76 -18.15
CA LEU A 157 9.01 -2.65 -17.85
C LEU A 157 8.22 -2.08 -19.04
N VAL A 158 8.71 -1.02 -19.67
CA VAL A 158 8.07 -0.43 -20.86
C VAL A 158 8.09 -1.40 -22.04
N GLN A 159 9.20 -2.12 -22.26
CA GLN A 159 9.32 -3.12 -23.31
C GLN A 159 8.39 -4.31 -23.06
N TRP A 160 8.28 -4.77 -21.81
CA TRP A 160 7.31 -5.78 -21.39
C TRP A 160 5.88 -5.30 -21.64
N PHE A 161 5.54 -4.06 -21.27
CA PHE A 161 4.19 -3.53 -21.46
C PHE A 161 3.82 -3.41 -22.94
N LYS A 162 4.78 -2.97 -23.77
CA LYS A 162 4.64 -2.97 -25.24
C LYS A 162 4.36 -4.36 -25.79
N ARG A 163 5.03 -5.39 -25.26
CA ARG A 163 4.82 -6.79 -25.68
C ARG A 163 3.40 -7.28 -25.38
N ILE A 164 2.86 -7.02 -24.18
CA ILE A 164 1.51 -7.48 -23.84
C ILE A 164 0.41 -6.73 -24.60
N LEU A 165 0.69 -5.51 -25.08
CA LEU A 165 -0.21 -4.69 -25.88
C LEU A 165 -0.01 -4.83 -27.40
N GLN A 166 0.79 -5.78 -27.89
CA GLN A 166 1.04 -5.96 -29.33
C GLN A 166 -0.22 -6.16 -30.17
N GLU A 167 -1.26 -6.77 -29.59
CA GLU A 167 -2.56 -6.97 -30.22
C GLU A 167 -3.39 -5.67 -30.34
N GLN A 168 -3.03 -4.63 -29.59
CA GLN A 168 -3.68 -3.33 -29.60
C GLN A 168 -2.96 -2.38 -30.56
N GLN A 169 -3.22 -2.54 -31.86
CA GLN A 169 -2.65 -1.69 -32.90
C GLN A 169 -2.86 -0.19 -32.60
N GLY A 170 -1.78 0.59 -32.64
CA GLY A 170 -1.80 2.05 -32.47
C GLY A 170 -1.88 2.56 -31.03
N SER A 171 -1.81 1.70 -30.01
CA SER A 171 -1.76 2.16 -28.61
C SER A 171 -0.45 2.92 -28.32
N LYS A 172 -0.56 4.11 -27.71
CA LYS A 172 0.55 4.92 -27.20
C LYS A 172 0.85 4.67 -25.71
N ASP A 173 0.18 3.69 -25.11
CA ASP A 173 0.26 3.43 -23.68
C ASP A 173 1.64 3.03 -23.17
N PRO A 174 2.44 2.23 -23.91
CA PRO A 174 3.82 1.97 -23.52
C PRO A 174 4.66 3.24 -23.44
N GLU A 175 4.50 4.16 -24.39
CA GLU A 175 5.18 5.45 -24.42
C GLU A 175 4.71 6.34 -23.26
N HIS A 176 3.41 6.39 -23.00
CA HIS A 176 2.84 7.12 -21.86
C HIS A 176 3.32 6.56 -20.51
N LEU A 177 3.39 5.23 -20.36
CA LEU A 177 3.94 4.59 -19.17
C LEU A 177 5.42 4.95 -18.99
N GLY A 178 6.21 4.93 -20.07
CA GLY A 178 7.62 5.34 -20.03
C GLY A 178 7.80 6.80 -19.62
N LYS A 179 7.00 7.72 -20.18
CA LYS A 179 6.99 9.14 -19.78
C LYS A 179 6.64 9.29 -18.29
N PHE A 180 5.60 8.60 -17.83
CA PHE A 180 5.17 8.58 -16.43
C PHE A 180 6.29 8.12 -15.50
N LEU A 181 6.81 6.91 -15.67
CA LEU A 181 7.82 6.31 -14.79
C LEU A 181 9.09 7.16 -14.68
N ARG A 182 9.54 7.72 -15.82
CA ARG A 182 10.71 8.60 -15.87
C ARG A 182 10.45 9.89 -15.11
N GLN A 183 9.31 10.53 -15.32
CA GLN A 183 9.03 11.87 -14.76
C GLN A 183 8.75 11.82 -13.26
N ILE A 184 7.98 10.83 -12.78
CA ILE A 184 7.69 10.69 -11.35
C ILE A 184 8.94 10.42 -10.51
N ASN A 185 9.96 9.81 -11.11
CA ASN A 185 11.20 9.41 -10.44
C ASN A 185 12.38 10.35 -10.78
N SER A 186 12.10 11.60 -11.18
CA SER A 186 13.13 12.60 -11.49
C SER A 186 14.19 12.13 -12.50
N GLY A 187 13.80 11.28 -13.46
CA GLY A 187 14.70 10.73 -14.47
C GLY A 187 15.45 9.46 -14.06
N ARG A 188 15.38 9.00 -12.80
CA ARG A 188 16.03 7.75 -12.37
C ARG A 188 15.33 6.54 -12.98
N SER A 189 16.11 5.62 -13.52
CA SER A 189 15.62 4.49 -14.32
C SER A 189 15.28 3.22 -13.53
N VAL A 190 15.59 3.18 -12.23
CA VAL A 190 15.29 2.06 -11.32
C VAL A 190 14.45 2.57 -10.16
N ASP A 191 13.81 1.65 -9.44
CA ASP A 191 12.93 2.01 -8.31
C ASP A 191 11.84 3.00 -8.75
N CYS A 192 11.19 2.68 -9.87
CA CYS A 192 10.25 3.57 -10.55
C CYS A 192 8.78 3.23 -10.30
N LEU A 193 8.49 2.09 -9.66
CA LEU A 193 7.12 1.66 -9.36
C LEU A 193 6.73 2.01 -7.91
N PRO A 194 5.73 2.89 -7.71
CA PRO A 194 5.15 3.15 -6.41
C PRO A 194 4.64 1.86 -5.74
N LYS A 195 5.02 1.64 -4.49
CA LYS A 195 4.58 0.50 -3.68
C LYS A 195 3.38 0.90 -2.84
N GLY A 196 2.52 -0.07 -2.58
CA GLY A 196 1.35 0.09 -1.72
C GLY A 196 0.03 0.14 -2.48
N ILE A 197 0.05 0.56 -3.75
CA ILE A 197 -1.15 0.64 -4.61
C ILE A 197 -1.27 -0.59 -5.53
N HIS A 198 -2.50 -1.07 -5.71
CA HIS A 198 -2.84 -2.24 -6.52
C HIS A 198 -2.34 -2.17 -7.97
N PRO A 199 -2.48 -1.07 -8.74
CA PRO A 199 -2.06 -1.07 -10.15
C PRO A 199 -0.56 -1.38 -10.33
N CYS A 200 0.30 -0.86 -9.47
CA CYS A 200 1.74 -1.16 -9.52
C CYS A 200 2.03 -2.60 -9.09
N LYS A 201 1.24 -3.18 -8.17
CA LYS A 201 1.37 -4.60 -7.81
C LYS A 201 0.93 -5.52 -8.95
N VAL A 202 -0.10 -5.17 -9.71
CA VAL A 202 -0.49 -5.91 -10.93
C VAL A 202 0.66 -5.91 -11.94
N ILE A 203 1.19 -4.72 -12.23
CA ILE A 203 2.33 -4.57 -13.15
C ILE A 203 3.53 -5.40 -12.68
N GLY A 204 3.89 -5.33 -11.39
CA GLY A 204 4.98 -6.12 -10.83
C GLY A 204 4.72 -7.63 -10.93
N SER A 205 3.54 -8.10 -10.52
CA SER A 205 3.20 -9.52 -10.60
C SER A 205 3.29 -10.04 -12.05
N GLU A 206 2.76 -9.30 -13.01
CA GLU A 206 2.76 -9.70 -14.41
C GLU A 206 4.14 -9.58 -15.07
N PHE A 207 4.98 -8.64 -14.62
CA PHE A 207 6.35 -8.51 -15.12
C PHE A 207 7.14 -9.80 -14.89
N LEU A 208 7.00 -10.44 -13.73
CA LEU A 208 7.72 -11.68 -13.39
C LEU A 208 7.31 -12.91 -14.21
N LYS A 209 6.26 -12.83 -15.04
CA LYS A 209 5.83 -13.95 -15.89
C LYS A 209 6.85 -14.39 -16.93
N PHE A 210 7.91 -13.62 -17.18
CA PHE A 210 9.04 -14.12 -17.98
C PHE A 210 9.74 -15.32 -17.33
N ILE A 211 9.63 -15.47 -16.00
CA ILE A 211 10.09 -16.65 -15.26
C ILE A 211 9.06 -17.77 -15.41
N ASP A 212 7.82 -17.52 -14.97
CA ASP A 212 6.76 -18.54 -14.87
C ASP A 212 6.51 -19.28 -16.19
N ASN A 213 6.50 -18.52 -17.28
CA ASN A 213 6.08 -18.99 -18.60
C ASN A 213 7.23 -19.55 -19.43
N SER A 214 8.40 -19.73 -18.84
CA SER A 214 9.55 -20.27 -19.55
C SER A 214 9.43 -21.77 -19.75
N MET A 215 9.50 -22.18 -21.02
CA MET A 215 9.59 -23.59 -21.41
C MET A 215 10.94 -24.23 -21.02
N GLN A 216 11.91 -23.44 -20.56
CA GLN A 216 13.21 -23.95 -20.09
C GLN A 216 13.16 -24.48 -18.65
N LEU A 217 12.11 -24.12 -17.88
CA LEU A 217 11.86 -24.67 -16.55
C LEU A 217 11.41 -26.12 -16.64
N LYS A 218 12.09 -27.00 -15.89
CA LYS A 218 11.87 -28.45 -15.87
C LYS A 218 11.07 -28.94 -14.67
N CYS A 219 10.81 -28.07 -13.69
CA CYS A 219 10.00 -28.39 -12.51
C CYS A 219 8.61 -28.87 -12.90
N ASP A 220 8.08 -29.76 -12.07
CA ASP A 220 6.77 -30.34 -12.28
C ASP A 220 5.69 -29.27 -11.99
N LEU A 221 5.91 -28.43 -10.98
CA LEU A 221 4.99 -27.36 -10.58
C LEU A 221 5.76 -26.10 -10.15
N LEU A 222 5.26 -24.93 -10.56
CA LEU A 222 5.67 -23.62 -10.07
C LEU A 222 4.46 -22.88 -9.51
N LEU A 223 4.59 -22.39 -8.28
CA LEU A 223 3.60 -21.55 -7.61
C LEU A 223 4.25 -20.23 -7.21
N ARG A 224 3.67 -19.10 -7.58
CA ARG A 224 4.21 -17.77 -7.27
C ARG A 224 3.18 -16.84 -6.67
N PHE A 225 3.57 -16.10 -5.63
CA PHE A 225 2.81 -14.96 -5.10
C PHE A 225 3.74 -13.74 -5.07
N MET A 226 3.56 -12.79 -5.99
CA MET A 226 4.52 -11.69 -6.21
C MET A 226 5.95 -12.20 -6.42
N ASP A 227 6.86 -11.86 -5.51
CA ASP A 227 8.29 -12.18 -5.50
C ASP A 227 8.63 -13.50 -4.77
N ASP A 228 7.65 -14.09 -4.05
CA ASP A 228 7.77 -15.43 -3.47
C ASP A 228 7.52 -16.49 -4.55
N ILE A 229 8.56 -17.23 -4.94
CA ILE A 229 8.50 -18.29 -5.97
C ILE A 229 8.77 -19.65 -5.33
N TYR A 230 7.91 -20.62 -5.58
CA TYR A 230 8.06 -22.00 -5.13
C TYR A 230 8.12 -22.91 -6.36
N ILE A 231 9.14 -23.75 -6.42
CA ILE A 231 9.27 -24.79 -7.46
C ILE A 231 9.29 -26.17 -6.82
N PHE A 232 8.58 -27.10 -7.44
CA PHE A 232 8.42 -28.47 -6.94
C PHE A 232 8.82 -29.48 -8.01
N ALA A 233 9.51 -30.54 -7.60
CA ALA A 233 9.87 -31.62 -8.50
C ALA A 233 10.11 -32.94 -7.75
N ASN A 234 10.01 -34.06 -8.46
CA ASN A 234 10.35 -35.37 -7.90
C ASN A 234 11.85 -35.74 -8.00
N LYS A 235 12.68 -34.85 -8.57
CA LYS A 235 14.13 -35.05 -8.74
C LYS A 235 14.92 -33.81 -8.32
N ASN A 236 15.82 -33.95 -7.35
CA ASN A 236 16.65 -32.83 -6.86
C ASN A 236 17.43 -32.11 -7.97
N ARG A 237 17.95 -32.86 -8.97
CA ARG A 237 18.65 -32.27 -10.12
C ARG A 237 17.81 -31.24 -10.90
N VAL A 238 16.49 -31.39 -10.90
CA VAL A 238 15.56 -30.47 -11.57
C VAL A 238 15.47 -29.17 -10.78
N ILE A 239 15.34 -29.25 -9.46
CA ILE A 239 15.35 -28.08 -8.57
C ILE A 239 16.63 -27.27 -8.75
N ASN A 240 17.80 -27.93 -8.72
CA ASN A 240 19.09 -27.25 -8.87
C ASN A 240 19.26 -26.62 -10.26
N HIS A 241 18.82 -27.31 -11.32
CA HIS A 241 18.84 -26.78 -12.68
C HIS A 241 17.97 -25.52 -12.77
N ASP A 242 16.73 -25.59 -12.32
CA ASP A 242 15.78 -24.48 -12.41
C ASP A 242 16.19 -23.32 -11.50
N PHE A 243 16.78 -23.58 -10.33
CA PHE A 243 17.34 -22.53 -9.47
C PHE A 243 18.43 -21.71 -10.18
N LEU A 244 19.39 -22.36 -10.83
CA LEU A 244 20.44 -21.68 -11.59
C LEU A 244 19.86 -20.91 -12.77
N TRP A 245 18.89 -21.51 -13.45
CA TRP A 245 18.20 -20.88 -14.58
C TRP A 245 17.44 -19.62 -14.15
N ILE A 246 16.64 -19.70 -13.07
CA ILE A 246 15.88 -18.57 -12.53
C ILE A 246 16.84 -17.45 -12.12
N GLN A 247 17.95 -17.76 -11.45
CA GLN A 247 18.96 -16.77 -11.07
C GLN A 247 19.54 -16.04 -12.28
N GLN A 248 19.94 -16.78 -13.33
CA GLN A 248 20.48 -16.17 -14.54
C GLN A 248 19.47 -15.25 -15.21
N ARG A 249 18.22 -15.68 -15.32
CA ARG A 249 17.15 -14.93 -15.98
C ARG A 249 16.70 -13.71 -15.20
N ALA A 250 16.63 -13.83 -13.87
CA ALA A 250 16.41 -12.68 -13.00
C ALA A 250 17.57 -11.67 -13.16
N GLY A 251 18.82 -12.15 -13.20
CA GLY A 251 20.00 -11.30 -13.39
C GLY A 251 20.02 -10.56 -14.73
N GLU A 252 19.55 -11.17 -15.82
CA GLU A 252 19.38 -10.51 -17.13
C GLU A 252 18.39 -9.34 -17.09
N GLN A 253 17.50 -9.29 -16.09
CA GLN A 253 16.53 -8.21 -15.86
C GLN A 253 16.94 -7.31 -14.67
N GLY A 254 18.20 -7.41 -14.21
CA GLY A 254 18.70 -6.64 -13.06
C GLY A 254 18.13 -7.05 -11.70
N LEU A 255 17.47 -8.21 -11.61
CA LEU A 255 16.89 -8.75 -10.38
C LEU A 255 17.84 -9.74 -9.71
N ASN A 256 17.83 -9.78 -8.38
CA ASN A 256 18.70 -10.65 -7.59
C ASN A 256 17.88 -11.52 -6.63
N ILE A 257 18.26 -12.79 -6.49
CA ILE A 257 17.64 -13.68 -5.51
C ILE A 257 18.17 -13.38 -4.11
N ASN A 258 17.29 -13.44 -3.12
CA ASN A 258 17.64 -13.26 -1.72
C ASN A 258 18.15 -14.58 -1.13
N SER A 259 19.46 -14.66 -0.91
CA SER A 259 20.09 -15.87 -0.38
C SER A 259 19.61 -16.23 1.03
N SER A 260 19.35 -15.25 1.90
CA SER A 260 18.92 -15.52 3.28
C SER A 260 17.48 -16.02 3.39
N LYS A 261 16.66 -15.74 2.38
CA LYS A 261 15.26 -16.21 2.29
C LYS A 261 15.07 -17.41 1.37
N THR A 262 16.11 -17.83 0.66
CA THR A 262 16.08 -19.03 -0.18
C THR A 262 16.13 -20.27 0.70
N LYS A 263 15.17 -21.19 0.54
CA LYS A 263 15.03 -22.38 1.40
C LYS A 263 14.77 -23.64 0.58
N TYR A 264 15.56 -24.69 0.83
CA TYR A 264 15.41 -26.01 0.24
C TYR A 264 14.66 -26.96 1.18
N GLY A 265 13.95 -27.93 0.60
CA GLY A 265 13.40 -29.08 1.33
C GLY A 265 11.93 -28.90 1.67
N ASP A 266 11.45 -29.71 2.62
CA ASP A 266 10.08 -29.62 3.11
C ASP A 266 9.94 -28.27 3.81
N LEU A 267 9.24 -27.34 3.13
CA LEU A 267 8.87 -26.06 3.71
C LEU A 267 7.71 -26.35 4.64
N GLY A 268 8.05 -27.04 5.73
CA GLY A 268 7.13 -27.52 6.71
C GLY A 268 6.15 -26.42 7.04
N ILE A 269 4.87 -26.77 6.96
CA ILE A 269 4.01 -26.43 8.08
C ILE A 269 4.84 -26.77 9.31
N ILE A 270 5.07 -25.80 10.17
CA ILE A 270 5.67 -26.03 11.48
C ILE A 270 4.74 -27.05 12.17
N GLU A 271 5.05 -28.34 12.02
CA GLU A 271 4.57 -29.39 12.90
C GLU A 271 5.49 -29.36 14.10
N VAL A 272 5.20 -28.44 15.01
CA VAL A 272 5.68 -28.50 16.38
C VAL A 272 4.50 -28.98 17.24
N SER A 273 4.83 -29.75 18.27
CA SER A 273 3.89 -30.54 19.07
C SER A 273 3.58 -29.85 20.39
N GLY A 274 2.30 -29.55 20.64
CA GLY A 274 1.80 -29.08 21.93
C GLY A 274 0.41 -28.43 21.84
N LYS A 275 -0.39 -28.50 22.91
CA LYS A 275 -1.74 -27.89 22.99
C LYS A 275 -1.75 -26.38 22.71
N ILE A 276 -0.74 -25.65 23.21
CA ILE A 276 -0.55 -24.20 23.00
C ILE A 276 -0.41 -23.88 21.50
N GLU A 277 0.18 -24.79 20.73
CA GLU A 277 0.40 -24.61 19.30
C GLU A 277 -0.83 -24.93 18.47
N GLU A 278 -1.71 -25.82 18.95
CA GLU A 278 -3.01 -26.08 18.36
C GLU A 278 -3.87 -24.80 18.38
N VAL A 279 -3.88 -24.10 19.53
CA VAL A 279 -4.57 -22.81 19.72
C VAL A 279 -3.97 -21.75 18.78
N ARG A 280 -2.62 -21.65 18.71
CA ARG A 280 -1.95 -20.75 17.75
C ARG A 280 -2.28 -21.08 16.30
N LYS A 281 -2.32 -22.37 15.92
CA LYS A 281 -2.68 -22.83 14.57
C LYS A 281 -4.13 -22.49 14.24
N GLN A 282 -5.05 -22.65 15.19
CA GLN A 282 -6.45 -22.25 15.03
C GLN A 282 -6.57 -20.75 14.85
N LEU A 283 -5.91 -19.94 15.68
CA LEU A 283 -5.87 -18.48 15.52
C LEU A 283 -5.26 -18.05 14.20
N LEU A 284 -4.19 -18.69 13.73
CA LEU A 284 -3.60 -18.40 12.40
C LEU A 284 -4.54 -18.77 11.25
N ARG A 285 -5.33 -19.85 11.39
CA ARG A 285 -6.38 -20.22 10.43
C ARG A 285 -7.53 -19.22 10.44
N MET A 286 -8.08 -18.90 11.60
CA MET A 286 -9.10 -17.86 11.78
C MET A 286 -8.62 -16.52 11.26
N ARG A 287 -7.33 -16.20 11.41
CA ARG A 287 -6.76 -14.94 10.91
C ARG A 287 -6.73 -14.94 9.39
N THR A 288 -6.40 -16.08 8.79
CA THR A 288 -6.44 -16.25 7.34
C THR A 288 -7.88 -16.11 6.81
N GLU A 289 -8.87 -16.49 7.61
CA GLU A 289 -10.30 -16.28 7.34
C GLU A 289 -10.72 -14.81 7.55
N MET A 290 -10.29 -14.14 8.63
CA MET A 290 -10.62 -12.72 8.91
C MET A 290 -9.93 -11.73 7.99
N ILE A 291 -8.70 -12.02 7.56
CA ILE A 291 -8.01 -11.22 6.53
C ILE A 291 -8.84 -11.21 5.23
N SER A 292 -9.76 -12.16 5.03
CA SER A 292 -10.75 -12.12 3.94
C SER A 292 -11.68 -10.91 4.01
N ASP A 293 -12.15 -10.53 5.21
CA ASP A 293 -13.14 -9.46 5.38
C ASP A 293 -12.47 -8.11 5.67
N TYR A 294 -11.32 -8.11 6.35
CA TYR A 294 -10.56 -6.91 6.75
C TYR A 294 -10.04 -6.07 5.56
N TYR A 295 -10.05 -6.61 4.34
CA TYR A 295 -9.61 -5.94 3.12
C TYR A 295 -10.73 -5.74 2.07
N GLU A 296 -11.98 -6.15 2.29
CA GLU A 296 -13.03 -6.01 1.26
C GLU A 296 -14.21 -5.10 1.65
N SER A 297 -14.52 -4.89 2.93
CA SER A 297 -15.59 -3.97 3.32
C SER A 297 -15.53 -3.66 4.82
N GLU A 298 -15.86 -2.42 5.21
CA GLU A 298 -16.23 -2.07 6.60
C GLU A 298 -17.57 -2.70 7.03
N GLU A 299 -18.15 -3.57 6.21
CA GLU A 299 -19.45 -4.19 6.43
C GLU A 299 -19.29 -5.71 6.44
N GLU A 300 -19.68 -6.28 7.59
CA GLU A 300 -19.71 -7.69 7.96
C GLU A 300 -18.35 -8.33 8.29
N SER A 301 -17.78 -7.94 9.44
CA SER A 301 -17.02 -8.93 10.21
C SER A 301 -18.00 -9.98 10.70
N HIS A 302 -17.85 -11.23 10.28
CA HIS A 302 -18.42 -12.31 11.05
C HIS A 302 -17.88 -12.20 12.49
N ASP A 303 -18.78 -12.06 13.47
CA ASP A 303 -18.44 -12.12 14.90
C ASP A 303 -17.88 -13.53 15.17
N LEU A 304 -16.57 -13.67 15.01
CA LEU A 304 -15.83 -14.87 15.37
C LEU A 304 -15.62 -14.82 16.86
N THR A 305 -16.47 -15.52 17.59
CA THR A 305 -16.31 -15.72 19.02
C THR A 305 -15.06 -16.56 19.27
N LEU A 306 -14.09 -16.01 19.99
CA LEU A 306 -12.93 -16.76 20.45
C LEU A 306 -13.35 -17.76 21.53
N SER A 307 -12.68 -18.91 21.59
CA SER A 307 -12.82 -19.78 22.76
C SER A 307 -12.07 -19.20 23.96
N ASN A 308 -12.50 -19.50 25.19
CA ASN A 308 -11.80 -19.07 26.41
C ASN A 308 -10.30 -19.44 26.39
N GLU A 309 -9.95 -20.60 25.82
CA GLU A 309 -8.56 -21.06 25.67
C GLU A 309 -7.77 -20.17 24.69
N GLN A 310 -8.41 -19.68 23.62
CA GLN A 310 -7.81 -18.75 22.67
C GLN A 310 -7.63 -17.36 23.27
N GLU A 311 -8.60 -16.89 24.06
CA GLU A 311 -8.48 -15.62 24.78
C GLU A 311 -7.35 -15.67 25.82
N GLU A 312 -7.32 -16.70 26.68
CA GLU A 312 -6.26 -16.91 27.67
C GLU A 312 -4.88 -16.98 27.00
N TYR A 313 -4.77 -17.63 25.83
CA TYR A 313 -3.54 -17.67 25.06
C TYR A 313 -3.10 -16.27 24.57
N LEU A 314 -4.02 -15.47 24.02
CA LEU A 314 -3.72 -14.11 23.57
C LEU A 314 -3.32 -13.20 24.75
N TYR A 315 -3.97 -13.34 25.92
CA TYR A 315 -3.56 -12.65 27.15
C TYR A 315 -2.18 -13.07 27.64
N HIS A 316 -1.85 -14.35 27.55
CA HIS A 316 -0.51 -14.83 27.89
C HIS A 316 0.55 -14.24 26.95
N LEU A 317 0.27 -14.18 25.64
CA LEU A 317 1.16 -13.53 24.68
C LEU A 317 1.33 -12.04 25.00
N LEU A 318 0.24 -11.34 25.30
CA LEU A 318 0.21 -9.91 25.62
C LEU A 318 1.12 -9.57 26.81
N ASN A 319 1.12 -10.42 27.83
CA ASN A 319 1.94 -10.25 29.04
C ASN A 319 3.38 -10.79 28.89
N ASN A 320 3.76 -11.30 27.72
CA ASN A 320 5.10 -11.81 27.49
C ASN A 320 6.11 -10.65 27.30
N PRO A 321 7.16 -10.53 28.14
CA PRO A 321 8.18 -9.50 27.96
C PRO A 321 8.92 -9.62 26.62
N GLU A 322 9.00 -10.82 26.06
CA GLU A 322 9.58 -11.15 24.76
C GLU A 322 8.52 -11.28 23.64
N LEU A 323 7.45 -10.48 23.72
CA LEU A 323 6.42 -10.45 22.68
C LEU A 323 7.05 -10.27 21.28
N GLU A 324 6.72 -11.18 20.35
CA GLU A 324 7.13 -11.14 18.95
C GLU A 324 6.12 -10.38 18.09
N GLU A 325 6.56 -9.85 16.93
CA GLU A 325 5.68 -9.13 16.00
C GLU A 325 4.49 -9.99 15.54
N ALA A 326 4.72 -11.26 15.21
CA ALA A 326 3.66 -12.15 14.73
C ALA A 326 2.54 -12.33 15.77
N ASP A 327 2.90 -12.30 17.04
CA ASP A 327 1.98 -12.44 18.17
C ASP A 327 1.27 -11.12 18.47
N ALA A 328 1.98 -9.99 18.44
CA ALA A 328 1.39 -8.66 18.51
C ALA A 328 0.34 -8.45 17.39
N ASP A 329 0.63 -8.98 16.20
CA ASP A 329 -0.27 -8.92 15.07
C ASP A 329 -1.54 -9.77 15.24
N LEU A 330 -1.41 -10.95 15.87
CA LEU A 330 -2.56 -11.79 16.24
C LEU A 330 -3.42 -11.07 17.29
N ILE A 331 -2.78 -10.50 18.31
CA ILE A 331 -3.47 -9.76 19.39
C ILE A 331 -4.30 -8.62 18.80
N LEU A 332 -3.70 -7.75 17.98
CA LEU A 332 -4.41 -6.64 17.32
C LEU A 332 -5.51 -7.09 16.36
N THR A 333 -5.43 -8.31 15.84
CA THR A 333 -6.46 -8.87 14.95
C THR A 333 -7.67 -9.37 15.72
N PHE A 334 -7.45 -10.01 16.87
CA PHE A 334 -8.48 -10.81 17.55
C PHE A 334 -9.03 -10.21 18.84
N MET A 335 -8.24 -9.44 19.58
CA MET A 335 -8.69 -8.88 20.86
C MET A 335 -9.57 -7.63 20.69
N LYS A 336 -10.54 -7.66 19.78
CA LYS A 336 -11.46 -6.55 19.50
C LYS A 336 -12.50 -6.34 20.61
N GLU A 337 -12.90 -7.41 21.31
CA GLU A 337 -13.97 -7.39 22.32
C GLU A 337 -13.45 -7.18 23.76
N ASN A 338 -12.14 -7.37 23.98
CA ASN A 338 -11.47 -7.25 25.29
C ASN A 338 -10.58 -5.99 25.38
N VAL A 339 -11.17 -4.85 25.01
CA VAL A 339 -10.48 -3.58 24.72
C VAL A 339 -9.76 -2.97 25.93
N LYS A 340 -10.28 -3.16 27.15
CA LYS A 340 -9.75 -2.51 28.36
C LYS A 340 -8.32 -2.96 28.67
N ASP A 341 -8.03 -4.25 28.48
CA ASP A 341 -6.70 -4.80 28.74
C ASP A 341 -5.70 -4.47 27.62
N VAL A 342 -6.19 -4.15 26.42
CA VAL A 342 -5.32 -3.83 25.26
C VAL A 342 -4.90 -2.36 25.25
N LEU A 343 -5.67 -1.43 25.83
CA LEU A 343 -5.27 -0.03 25.97
C LEU A 343 -3.90 0.12 26.63
N GLU A 344 -3.66 -0.60 27.73
CA GLU A 344 -2.36 -0.62 28.44
C GLU A 344 -1.21 -1.10 27.52
N ASN A 345 -1.54 -1.91 26.51
CA ASN A 345 -0.59 -2.52 25.60
C ASN A 345 -0.43 -1.78 24.26
N ILE A 346 -1.32 -0.84 23.93
CA ILE A 346 -1.13 0.06 22.77
C ILE A 346 0.21 0.78 22.90
N LYS A 347 0.58 1.21 24.11
CA LYS A 347 1.89 1.79 24.38
C LYS A 347 3.00 0.84 23.91
N ILE A 348 2.99 -0.42 24.35
CA ILE A 348 3.99 -1.43 23.95
C ILE A 348 4.05 -1.57 22.42
N PHE A 349 2.91 -1.65 21.74
CA PHE A 349 2.89 -1.79 20.29
C PHE A 349 3.46 -0.57 19.55
N LEU A 350 3.18 0.65 20.03
CA LEU A 350 3.74 1.87 19.46
C LEU A 350 5.28 1.89 19.54
N TYR A 351 5.87 1.45 20.66
CA TYR A 351 7.33 1.43 20.82
C TYR A 351 8.00 0.25 20.11
N LYS A 352 7.44 -0.97 20.23
CA LYS A 352 8.10 -2.19 19.74
C LYS A 352 7.81 -2.51 18.27
N PHE A 353 6.63 -2.15 17.74
CA PHE A 353 6.16 -2.61 16.42
C PHE A 353 5.63 -1.45 15.55
N PRO A 354 6.51 -0.53 15.10
CA PRO A 354 6.11 0.65 14.32
C PRO A 354 5.35 0.31 13.04
N ASN A 355 5.64 -0.84 12.43
CA ASN A 355 4.99 -1.34 11.22
C ASN A 355 3.54 -1.81 11.44
N LEU A 356 3.10 -1.97 12.69
CA LEU A 356 1.71 -2.32 13.04
C LEU A 356 0.82 -1.09 13.25
N ILE A 357 1.33 0.15 13.10
CA ILE A 357 0.55 1.37 13.39
C ILE A 357 -0.77 1.46 12.61
N LYS A 358 -0.81 0.99 11.36
CA LYS A 358 -2.04 0.95 10.57
C LYS A 358 -3.10 0.04 11.21
N LYS A 359 -2.68 -1.07 11.84
CA LYS A 359 -3.59 -1.96 12.58
C LYS A 359 -4.03 -1.33 13.90
N ILE A 360 -3.13 -0.63 14.59
CA ILE A 360 -3.47 0.18 15.77
C ILE A 360 -4.54 1.24 15.40
N TYR A 361 -4.44 1.87 14.23
CA TYR A 361 -5.47 2.78 13.73
C TYR A 361 -6.84 2.09 13.64
N TYR A 362 -6.95 0.95 12.96
CA TYR A 362 -8.23 0.25 12.86
C TYR A 362 -8.73 -0.24 14.22
N TYR A 363 -7.81 -0.71 15.07
CA TYR A 363 -8.09 -1.13 16.43
C TYR A 363 -8.65 0.01 17.29
N SER A 364 -8.21 1.25 17.05
CA SER A 364 -8.65 2.44 17.77
C SER A 364 -10.16 2.72 17.63
N THR A 365 -10.84 2.13 16.63
CA THR A 365 -12.30 2.13 16.52
C THR A 365 -12.97 1.57 17.78
N PHE A 366 -12.43 0.47 18.32
CA PHE A 366 -13.03 -0.28 19.43
C PHE A 366 -12.74 0.35 20.80
N VAL A 367 -11.81 1.30 20.87
CA VAL A 367 -11.43 1.98 22.13
C VAL A 367 -12.54 2.90 22.62
N GLU A 368 -13.22 2.54 23.71
CA GLU A 368 -14.29 3.38 24.29
C GLU A 368 -13.74 4.67 24.91
N ASN A 369 -12.70 4.57 25.75
CA ASN A 369 -12.10 5.72 26.40
C ASN A 369 -11.10 6.44 25.49
N LYS A 370 -11.62 7.37 24.68
CA LYS A 370 -10.80 8.20 23.78
C LYS A 370 -9.83 9.14 24.53
N SER A 371 -10.12 9.50 25.78
CA SER A 371 -9.23 10.33 26.59
C SER A 371 -7.96 9.57 26.98
N ASP A 372 -8.09 8.31 27.38
CA ASP A 372 -6.92 7.47 27.73
C ASP A 372 -6.05 7.21 26.50
N LEU A 373 -6.67 6.92 25.35
CA LEU A 373 -5.95 6.77 24.08
C LEU A 373 -5.17 8.03 23.71
N LEU A 374 -5.77 9.20 23.95
CA LEU A 374 -5.10 10.48 23.71
C LEU A 374 -3.86 10.63 24.61
N GLU A 375 -3.95 10.27 25.89
CA GLU A 375 -2.81 10.39 26.81
C GLU A 375 -1.68 9.43 26.42
N ILE A 376 -2.00 8.18 26.05
CA ILE A 376 -1.01 7.21 25.55
C ILE A 376 -0.28 7.74 24.31
N ILE A 377 -1.01 8.31 23.36
CA ILE A 377 -0.41 8.89 22.14
C ILE A 377 0.43 10.12 22.49
N SER A 378 -0.05 10.97 23.41
CA SER A 378 0.69 12.14 23.85
C SER A 378 2.01 11.75 24.48
N GLU A 379 1.99 10.80 25.42
CA GLU A 379 3.17 10.29 26.12
C GLU A 379 4.15 9.65 25.13
N PHE A 380 3.66 8.81 24.21
CA PHE A 380 4.49 8.24 23.14
C PHE A 380 5.22 9.32 22.33
N LEU A 381 4.52 10.39 21.93
CA LEU A 381 5.14 11.48 21.17
C LEU A 381 6.11 12.34 21.99
N ASP A 382 6.02 12.35 23.33
CA ASP A 382 7.00 13.02 24.20
C ASP A 382 8.24 12.17 24.45
N GLU A 383 8.04 10.88 24.72
CA GLU A 383 9.07 10.01 25.28
C GLU A 383 9.79 9.16 24.23
N ALA A 384 9.18 8.89 23.08
CA ALA A 384 9.79 8.03 22.07
C ALA A 384 11.04 8.66 21.45
N GLU A 385 12.17 7.96 21.57
CA GLU A 385 13.42 8.38 20.93
C GLU A 385 13.29 8.47 19.42
N ILE A 386 12.62 7.47 18.83
CA ILE A 386 12.42 7.29 17.41
C ILE A 386 10.92 7.10 17.12
N VAL A 387 10.36 8.01 16.33
CA VAL A 387 9.04 7.88 15.73
C VAL A 387 9.19 7.95 14.21
N THR A 388 8.69 6.94 13.51
CA THR A 388 8.79 6.85 12.04
C THR A 388 7.80 7.76 11.32
N GLU A 389 8.05 8.05 10.04
CA GLU A 389 7.13 8.79 9.16
C GLU A 389 5.74 8.13 9.10
N GLU A 390 5.69 6.80 8.94
CA GLU A 390 4.43 6.04 8.90
C GLU A 390 3.67 6.13 10.22
N GLN A 391 4.37 6.07 11.36
CA GLN A 391 3.73 6.27 12.66
C GLN A 391 3.09 7.65 12.78
N LEU A 392 3.82 8.73 12.47
CA LEU A 392 3.26 10.09 12.54
C LEU A 392 2.05 10.27 11.63
N PHE A 393 2.09 9.67 10.43
CA PHE A 393 0.97 9.69 9.50
C PHE A 393 -0.27 8.99 10.08
N TRP A 394 -0.14 7.74 10.55
CA TRP A 394 -1.28 6.98 11.06
C TRP A 394 -1.76 7.46 12.44
N ILE A 395 -0.87 7.98 13.28
CA ILE A 395 -1.26 8.69 14.51
C ILE A 395 -2.11 9.91 14.16
N THR A 396 -1.76 10.67 13.11
CA THR A 396 -2.61 11.78 12.65
C THR A 396 -4.00 11.28 12.25
N LYS A 397 -4.10 10.14 11.55
CA LYS A 397 -5.40 9.51 11.21
C LYS A 397 -6.19 9.11 12.47
N ILE A 398 -5.53 8.54 13.49
CA ILE A 398 -6.17 8.22 14.77
C ILE A 398 -6.72 9.49 15.43
N VAL A 399 -5.91 10.54 15.46
CA VAL A 399 -6.27 11.84 16.05
C VAL A 399 -7.46 12.45 15.31
N GLU A 400 -7.43 12.49 13.97
CA GLU A 400 -8.49 13.01 13.11
C GLU A 400 -9.82 12.25 13.30
N ASP A 401 -9.78 10.92 13.21
CA ASP A 401 -11.00 10.12 13.11
C ASP A 401 -11.62 9.77 14.46
N TYR A 402 -10.80 9.62 15.51
CA TYR A 402 -11.28 9.11 16.81
C TYR A 402 -11.15 10.08 17.98
N LEU A 403 -10.32 11.13 17.88
CA LEU A 403 -10.05 12.06 18.99
C LEU A 403 -10.54 13.51 18.82
N PRO A 404 -11.38 13.93 17.84
CA PRO A 404 -11.67 15.36 17.60
C PRO A 404 -12.44 16.06 18.73
N THR A 405 -13.08 15.31 19.63
CA THR A 405 -13.86 15.82 20.77
C THR A 405 -13.09 15.84 22.09
N THR A 406 -11.84 15.39 22.10
CA THR A 406 -11.00 15.29 23.30
C THR A 406 -10.28 16.61 23.62
N GLY A 407 -9.98 16.84 24.90
CA GLY A 407 -9.47 18.14 25.37
C GLY A 407 -8.10 18.56 24.84
N LYS A 408 -7.25 17.62 24.40
CA LYS A 408 -5.89 17.89 23.86
C LYS A 408 -5.77 17.61 22.36
N TYR A 409 -6.88 17.54 21.63
CA TYR A 409 -6.89 17.29 20.19
C TYR A 409 -5.96 18.25 19.42
N SER A 410 -6.09 19.56 19.66
CA SER A 410 -5.27 20.58 19.00
C SER A 410 -3.78 20.49 19.35
N TYR A 411 -3.48 20.17 20.61
CA TYR A 411 -2.11 19.96 21.07
C TYR A 411 -1.45 18.81 20.31
N LEU A 412 -2.14 17.67 20.14
CA LEU A 412 -1.61 16.55 19.35
C LEU A 412 -1.39 16.93 17.89
N LEU A 413 -2.32 17.65 17.25
CA LEU A 413 -2.14 18.10 15.86
C LEU A 413 -0.86 18.92 15.69
N ILE A 414 -0.66 19.94 16.54
CA ILE A 414 0.54 20.78 16.47
C ILE A 414 1.79 19.99 16.82
N LYS A 415 1.74 19.15 17.85
CA LYS A 415 2.87 18.32 18.26
C LYS A 415 3.34 17.39 17.14
N ILE A 416 2.41 16.73 16.45
CA ILE A 416 2.75 15.88 15.30
C ILE A 416 3.30 16.74 14.16
N TYR A 417 2.69 17.88 13.86
CA TYR A 417 3.13 18.78 12.79
C TYR A 417 4.56 19.30 13.00
N GLU A 418 4.91 19.64 14.23
CA GLU A 418 6.21 20.19 14.64
C GLU A 418 7.23 19.11 15.03
N HIS A 419 6.82 17.84 15.10
CA HIS A 419 7.69 16.74 15.49
C HIS A 419 8.96 16.69 14.63
N LYS A 420 10.12 16.43 15.26
CA LYS A 420 11.44 16.42 14.60
C LYS A 420 11.52 15.49 13.38
N ASN A 421 10.76 14.39 13.41
CA ASN A 421 10.72 13.40 12.32
C ASN A 421 9.53 13.60 11.36
N SER A 422 8.75 14.67 11.50
CA SER A 422 7.62 14.90 10.60
C SER A 422 8.08 15.27 9.20
N SER A 423 7.70 14.43 8.25
CA SER A 423 7.99 14.61 6.84
C SER A 423 6.97 15.55 6.17
N LYS A 424 7.18 15.87 4.89
CA LYS A 424 6.16 16.55 4.09
C LYS A 424 4.85 15.76 4.06
N ILE A 425 4.89 14.43 4.01
CA ILE A 425 3.69 13.59 3.90
C ILE A 425 2.94 13.51 5.23
N SER A 426 3.62 13.35 6.37
CA SER A 426 2.94 13.37 7.68
C SER A 426 2.33 14.74 7.98
N LYS A 427 3.03 15.84 7.64
CA LYS A 427 2.47 17.21 7.75
C LYS A 427 1.29 17.43 6.82
N SER A 428 1.35 16.94 5.58
CA SER A 428 0.23 17.02 4.64
C SER A 428 -1.04 16.37 5.17
N LYS A 429 -0.92 15.23 5.88
CA LYS A 429 -2.08 14.59 6.51
C LYS A 429 -2.78 15.51 7.51
N ILE A 430 -2.05 16.32 8.25
CA ILE A 430 -2.60 17.33 9.18
C ILE A 430 -3.23 18.48 8.40
N LEU A 431 -2.56 18.96 7.36
CA LEU A 431 -3.01 20.12 6.58
C LEU A 431 -4.29 19.87 5.78
N GLU A 432 -4.60 18.62 5.42
CA GLU A 432 -5.86 18.28 4.73
C GLU A 432 -7.07 18.10 5.64
N ILE A 433 -6.88 18.11 6.97
CA ILE A 433 -7.98 18.06 7.94
C ILE A 433 -8.78 19.38 7.81
N PRO A 434 -10.11 19.34 7.65
CA PRO A 434 -10.96 20.51 7.45
C PRO A 434 -11.27 21.24 8.77
N GLU A 435 -10.32 21.28 9.70
CA GLU A 435 -10.46 21.96 10.98
C GLU A 435 -10.21 23.46 10.81
N ASN A 436 -11.10 24.28 11.38
CA ASN A 436 -11.02 25.74 11.31
C ASN A 436 -10.68 26.38 12.67
N ARG A 437 -10.69 25.61 13.75
CA ARG A 437 -10.27 26.04 15.09
C ARG A 437 -8.74 25.99 15.21
N PHE A 438 -8.24 26.45 16.36
CA PHE A 438 -6.86 26.23 16.82
C PHE A 438 -5.75 26.78 15.90
N GLY A 439 -6.05 27.79 15.07
CA GLY A 439 -5.05 28.39 14.15
C GLY A 439 -4.75 27.54 12.90
N MET A 440 -5.50 26.46 12.67
CA MET A 440 -5.33 25.61 11.48
C MET A 440 -5.50 26.37 10.15
N PRO A 441 -6.43 27.34 10.00
CA PRO A 441 -6.49 28.17 8.80
C PRO A 441 -5.22 28.96 8.52
N ASP A 442 -4.59 29.53 9.56
CA ASP A 442 -3.36 30.33 9.42
C ASP A 442 -2.19 29.43 9.02
N LEU A 443 -2.09 28.24 9.64
CA LEU A 443 -1.10 27.23 9.28
C LEU A 443 -1.19 26.82 7.81
N ARG A 444 -2.42 26.63 7.29
CA ARG A 444 -2.65 26.36 5.86
C ARG A 444 -2.34 27.56 4.98
N TYR A 445 -2.69 28.76 5.43
CA TYR A 445 -2.45 30.00 4.67
C TYR A 445 -0.96 30.22 4.39
N ASP A 446 -0.09 29.87 5.33
CA ASP A 446 1.37 29.95 5.13
C ASP A 446 1.85 29.11 3.95
N HIS A 447 1.32 27.89 3.77
CA HIS A 447 1.68 27.05 2.61
C HIS A 447 1.01 27.48 1.30
N LEU A 448 -0.16 28.11 1.38
CA LEU A 448 -0.90 28.56 0.20
C LEU A 448 -0.29 29.83 -0.42
N LYS A 449 0.26 30.73 0.40
CA LYS A 449 0.89 31.98 -0.08
C LYS A 449 2.30 31.79 -0.62
N GLU A 450 2.98 30.69 -0.26
CA GLU A 450 4.36 30.40 -0.72
C GLU A 450 4.47 30.16 -2.23
N GLY A 451 3.35 29.93 -2.92
CA GLY A 451 3.36 29.77 -4.38
C GLY A 451 4.02 28.47 -4.84
N LYS A 452 3.93 27.39 -4.04
CA LYS A 452 4.48 26.08 -4.36
C LYS A 452 3.41 25.14 -4.92
N ALA A 453 3.85 24.18 -5.74
CA ALA A 453 3.05 23.07 -6.22
C ALA A 453 3.58 21.77 -5.60
N ASP A 454 3.31 21.58 -4.31
CA ASP A 454 3.71 20.39 -3.57
C ASP A 454 2.65 19.97 -2.55
N TRP A 455 2.91 18.83 -1.91
CA TRP A 455 2.00 18.19 -0.96
C TRP A 455 1.53 19.09 0.19
N LEU A 456 2.34 20.03 0.68
CA LEU A 456 1.93 20.90 1.77
C LEU A 456 0.90 21.91 1.29
N SER A 457 1.15 22.54 0.13
CA SER A 457 0.21 23.48 -0.48
C SER A 457 -1.07 22.79 -0.96
N TRP A 458 -0.98 21.59 -1.55
CA TRP A 458 -2.14 20.83 -2.03
C TRP A 458 -3.05 20.39 -0.89
N SER A 459 -2.47 19.82 0.17
CA SER A 459 -3.25 19.43 1.35
C SER A 459 -3.84 20.65 2.06
N SER A 460 -3.11 21.76 2.13
CA SER A 460 -3.65 23.03 2.67
C SER A 460 -4.84 23.57 1.86
N ALA A 461 -4.80 23.42 0.53
CA ALA A 461 -5.94 23.80 -0.31
C ALA A 461 -7.16 22.94 0.01
N VAL A 462 -6.99 21.62 0.12
CA VAL A 462 -8.06 20.68 0.45
C VAL A 462 -8.58 20.84 1.88
N GLY A 463 -7.71 21.10 2.86
CA GLY A 463 -8.11 21.39 4.24
C GLY A 463 -8.91 22.69 4.36
N SER A 464 -8.77 23.61 3.40
CA SER A 464 -9.53 24.87 3.36
C SER A 464 -10.97 24.72 2.86
N ARG A 465 -11.42 23.50 2.54
CA ARG A 465 -12.76 23.24 1.96
C ARG A 465 -13.92 23.71 2.82
N CYS A 466 -13.76 23.71 4.15
CA CYS A 466 -14.78 24.14 5.10
C CYS A 466 -14.66 25.63 5.50
N LEU A 467 -13.80 26.42 4.86
CA LEU A 467 -13.77 27.88 5.06
C LEU A 467 -15.00 28.56 4.43
N PRO A 468 -15.38 29.76 4.92
CA PRO A 468 -16.41 30.58 4.26
C PRO A 468 -16.10 30.78 2.78
N LYS A 469 -17.12 30.62 1.92
CA LYS A 469 -16.97 30.59 0.44
C LYS A 469 -16.17 31.77 -0.12
N SER A 470 -16.41 32.99 0.37
CA SER A 470 -15.69 34.20 -0.07
C SER A 470 -14.20 34.13 0.23
N GLN A 471 -13.84 33.78 1.47
CA GLN A 471 -12.46 33.64 1.93
C GLN A 471 -11.76 32.49 1.18
N ARG A 472 -12.40 31.31 1.13
CA ARG A 472 -11.91 30.13 0.42
C ARG A 472 -11.59 30.45 -1.04
N ASN A 473 -12.56 31.01 -1.76
CA ASN A 473 -12.40 31.28 -3.19
C ASN A 473 -11.34 32.33 -3.48
N SER A 474 -11.20 33.34 -2.61
CA SER A 474 -10.13 34.34 -2.72
C SER A 474 -8.76 33.68 -2.61
N ILE A 475 -8.49 32.94 -1.54
CA ILE A 475 -7.19 32.29 -1.29
C ILE A 475 -6.87 31.27 -2.40
N LEU A 476 -7.83 30.42 -2.75
CA LEU A 476 -7.65 29.39 -3.76
C LEU A 476 -7.46 29.94 -5.18
N SER A 477 -7.94 31.16 -5.46
CA SER A 477 -7.67 31.80 -6.76
C SER A 477 -6.20 32.17 -6.92
N TYR A 478 -5.56 32.69 -5.86
CA TYR A 478 -4.12 32.96 -5.89
C TYR A 478 -3.30 31.68 -5.95
N PHE A 479 -3.64 30.68 -5.12
CA PHE A 479 -2.99 29.37 -5.14
C PHE A 479 -3.10 28.68 -6.52
N GLY A 480 -4.27 28.77 -7.16
CA GLY A 480 -4.52 28.17 -8.48
C GLY A 480 -3.69 28.76 -9.62
N ASN A 481 -3.22 30.01 -9.50
CA ASN A 481 -2.42 30.67 -10.54
C ASN A 481 -0.98 30.14 -10.64
N VAL A 482 -0.53 29.36 -9.65
CA VAL A 482 0.86 28.88 -9.53
C VAL A 482 1.19 27.80 -10.55
N SER A 483 0.29 26.84 -10.76
CA SER A 483 0.52 25.70 -11.65
C SER A 483 -0.80 25.09 -12.14
N PRO A 484 -0.79 24.35 -13.26
CA PRO A 484 -1.98 23.65 -13.73
C PRO A 484 -2.57 22.65 -12.72
N ILE A 485 -1.73 21.99 -11.92
CA ILE A 485 -2.18 21.06 -10.88
C ILE A 485 -2.81 21.81 -9.70
N ASN A 486 -2.20 22.92 -9.27
CA ASN A 486 -2.79 23.77 -8.24
C ASN A 486 -4.15 24.31 -8.70
N TYR A 487 -4.24 24.75 -9.96
CA TYR A 487 -5.51 25.18 -10.55
C TYR A 487 -6.57 24.07 -10.47
N LEU A 488 -6.23 22.85 -10.89
CA LEU A 488 -7.15 21.71 -10.83
C LEU A 488 -7.66 21.49 -9.40
N ILE A 489 -6.76 21.42 -8.42
CA ILE A 489 -7.11 21.21 -7.00
C ILE A 489 -7.95 22.37 -6.47
N ALA A 490 -7.60 23.61 -6.80
CA ALA A 490 -8.34 24.80 -6.40
C ALA A 490 -9.78 24.75 -6.91
N GLU A 491 -9.97 24.42 -8.19
CA GLU A 491 -11.29 24.32 -8.80
C GLU A 491 -12.10 23.15 -8.24
N THR A 492 -11.47 22.01 -7.94
CA THR A 492 -12.12 20.91 -7.19
C THR A 492 -12.67 21.42 -5.85
N VAL A 493 -11.83 22.06 -5.04
CA VAL A 493 -12.20 22.50 -3.69
C VAL A 493 -13.25 23.62 -3.72
N LYS A 494 -13.21 24.51 -4.70
CA LYS A 494 -14.22 25.58 -4.84
C LYS A 494 -15.63 25.06 -5.14
N LYS A 495 -15.76 23.85 -5.71
CA LYS A 495 -17.03 23.19 -6.03
C LYS A 495 -17.70 22.51 -4.81
N LEU A 496 -16.89 22.11 -3.82
CA LEU A 496 -17.36 21.58 -2.54
C LEU A 496 -18.02 22.68 -1.70
#